data_AF-A0A355F1L1-F1
#
_entry.id   AF-A0A355F1L1-F1
#
_cell.length_a   1.000
_cell.length_b   1.000
_cell.length_c   1.000
_cell.angle_alpha   90.00
_cell.angle_beta   90.00
_cell.angle_gamma   90.00
#
_symmetry.space_group_name_H-M   'P 1'
#
loop_
_entity.id
_entity.type
_entity.pdbx_description
1 polymer ?
#
loop_
_entity_poly.entity_id
_entity_poly.type
_entity_poly.pdbx_seq_one_letter_code
_entity_poly.pdbx_strand_id
1 'polypeptide(L)'
;MKALWLALAFLLAPAAPAERPADRRVAYAPGLRFTDDAELPLAASVYSFPSFFFDAATVDRFLAAVRAVAPERQILVLTDPPLFRALESRAAALHVHLLTTRGRAYSPWPRDPFSLVRGPGGAVVVLVRPNLQPGREDDAHMGAELAAGLPEEIDRAWGGVTWTEAPIPFHNGQILPAAGRVWITLHSLEPRILTLLGLSQVPVETFASAAGIARYTAAASTAAGELSALWGRPVRFVHPLPADAGGATAGSDLLRRIGGGAGYDLDSLVTFLPGPSGSPAALVADVTLGRELAAHLPAAEWEALRSGWGLTAAPPLAAAVQAAQRDPRVEDLDRFLDLTAGHLASEGFRVHRLPLLSLPFALLRDPEGLQGTFLLTWNNVVAETRGGKVRAEGFSSLLPSGDRRATETFAAAGARLELLPPLVRSVILNGGYRCASNHVRAESAPATPAGGPRIKP
;
A
#
# COMPACT_ATOMS: atom_id res chain seq x y z
N MET A 1 -23.68 -23.44 -63.67
CA MET A 1 -23.79 -24.81 -63.14
C MET A 1 -22.68 -25.02 -62.11
N LYS A 2 -23.10 -25.30 -60.86
CA LYS A 2 -22.42 -26.08 -59.80
C LYS A 2 -21.09 -25.49 -59.22
N ALA A 3 -21.05 -25.04 -57.96
CA ALA A 3 -21.06 -25.82 -56.69
C ALA A 3 -19.73 -26.57 -56.49
N LEU A 4 -19.05 -26.69 -55.34
CA LEU A 4 -19.25 -26.37 -53.91
C LEU A 4 -17.99 -26.91 -53.18
N TRP A 5 -17.77 -26.47 -51.94
CA TRP A 5 -16.90 -27.05 -50.87
C TRP A 5 -15.46 -26.52 -50.69
N LEU A 6 -15.31 -25.59 -49.74
CA LEU A 6 -14.40 -25.81 -48.60
C LEU A 6 -14.96 -25.14 -47.35
N ALA A 7 -14.95 -25.92 -46.27
CA ALA A 7 -15.88 -25.86 -45.17
C ALA A 7 -15.50 -24.85 -44.08
N LEU A 8 -16.55 -24.25 -43.51
CA LEU A 8 -16.58 -23.63 -42.19
C LEU A 8 -15.88 -24.49 -41.14
N ALA A 9 -14.86 -23.93 -40.50
CA ALA A 9 -14.49 -24.24 -39.13
C ALA A 9 -14.33 -22.91 -38.38
N PHE A 10 -15.46 -22.21 -38.21
CA PHE A 10 -15.59 -21.24 -37.11
C PHE A 10 -15.56 -22.06 -35.81
N LEU A 11 -14.36 -22.22 -35.25
CA LEU A 11 -14.24 -22.55 -33.85
C LEU A 11 -14.87 -21.39 -33.09
N LEU A 12 -15.99 -21.72 -32.44
CA LEU A 12 -16.66 -20.92 -31.44
C LEU A 12 -15.61 -20.43 -30.44
N ALA A 13 -15.13 -19.20 -30.63
CA ALA A 13 -14.58 -18.46 -29.51
C ALA A 13 -15.67 -18.44 -28.43
N PRO A 14 -15.37 -18.76 -27.16
CA PRO A 14 -16.34 -18.56 -26.10
C PRO A 14 -16.84 -17.12 -26.22
N ALA A 15 -18.15 -16.97 -26.41
CA ALA A 15 -18.77 -15.67 -26.44
C ALA A 15 -18.30 -14.90 -25.21
N ALA A 16 -17.71 -13.72 -25.43
CA ALA A 16 -17.41 -12.81 -24.34
C ALA A 16 -18.69 -12.69 -23.48
N PRO A 17 -18.60 -12.84 -22.15
CA PRO A 17 -19.77 -12.77 -21.29
C PRO A 17 -20.53 -11.47 -21.62
N ALA A 18 -21.84 -11.62 -21.85
CA ALA A 18 -22.73 -10.52 -22.18
C ALA A 18 -22.52 -9.36 -21.21
N GLU A 19 -22.31 -8.15 -21.76
CA GLU A 19 -22.08 -6.94 -20.98
C GLU A 19 -23.21 -6.74 -19.96
N ARG A 20 -22.87 -6.85 -18.67
CA ARG A 20 -23.76 -6.50 -17.58
C ARG A 20 -24.05 -4.98 -17.61
N PRO A 21 -25.25 -4.58 -17.18
CA PRO A 21 -25.78 -3.25 -17.47
C PRO A 21 -24.95 -2.11 -16.87
N ALA A 22 -25.07 -0.98 -17.56
CA ALA A 22 -24.48 0.32 -17.33
C ALA A 22 -24.51 0.76 -15.87
N ASP A 23 -23.32 1.11 -15.39
CA ASP A 23 -23.00 1.83 -14.16
C ASP A 23 -23.52 1.25 -12.83
N ARG A 24 -22.67 0.45 -12.16
CA ARG A 24 -22.84 -0.02 -10.77
C ARG A 24 -22.56 1.08 -9.72
N ARG A 25 -22.61 2.35 -10.14
CA ARG A 25 -22.40 3.50 -9.28
C ARG A 25 -23.59 3.69 -8.37
N VAL A 26 -23.32 3.89 -7.09
CA VAL A 26 -24.29 4.32 -6.10
C VAL A 26 -23.89 5.68 -5.53
N ALA A 27 -24.84 6.38 -4.92
CA ALA A 27 -24.52 7.57 -4.15
C ALA A 27 -23.69 7.19 -2.92
N TYR A 28 -22.75 8.05 -2.52
CA TYR A 28 -22.02 7.86 -1.29
C TYR A 28 -22.98 7.81 -0.10
N ALA A 29 -22.83 6.79 0.73
CA ALA A 29 -23.57 6.64 1.98
C ALA A 29 -22.56 6.57 3.14
N PRO A 30 -22.79 7.30 4.25
CA PRO A 30 -21.95 7.19 5.44
C PRO A 30 -22.10 5.80 6.09
N GLY A 31 -21.16 5.46 6.98
CA GLY A 31 -21.17 4.17 7.68
C GLY A 31 -20.50 3.03 6.92
N LEU A 32 -19.69 3.34 5.91
CA LEU A 32 -18.79 2.37 5.30
C LEU A 32 -17.78 1.87 6.34
N ARG A 33 -17.60 0.56 6.41
CA ARG A 33 -16.69 -0.09 7.35
C ARG A 33 -15.35 -0.36 6.67
N PHE A 34 -14.33 0.34 7.14
CA PHE A 34 -12.92 0.01 6.93
C PHE A 34 -12.51 -1.05 7.95
N THR A 35 -11.74 -2.05 7.55
CA THR A 35 -11.21 -3.07 8.47
C THR A 35 -9.77 -2.74 8.83
N ASP A 36 -9.35 -3.00 10.07
CA ASP A 36 -7.94 -2.85 10.47
C ASP A 36 -7.04 -3.79 9.66
N ASP A 37 -5.82 -3.35 9.36
CA ASP A 37 -4.91 -4.05 8.45
C ASP A 37 -4.43 -5.41 8.93
N ALA A 38 -4.62 -5.76 10.19
CA ALA A 38 -4.19 -7.04 10.72
C ALA A 38 -5.32 -7.81 11.38
N GLU A 39 -6.52 -7.24 11.50
CA GLU A 39 -7.57 -7.78 12.35
C GLU A 39 -8.17 -9.07 11.77
N LEU A 40 -8.40 -9.10 10.46
CA LEU A 40 -9.10 -10.20 9.79
C LEU A 40 -8.27 -10.86 8.69
N PRO A 41 -8.53 -12.16 8.39
CA PRO A 41 -7.96 -12.83 7.24
C PRO A 41 -8.26 -12.10 5.93
N LEU A 42 -7.37 -12.26 4.95
CA LEU A 42 -7.56 -11.78 3.59
C LEU A 42 -8.38 -12.81 2.81
N ALA A 43 -9.61 -12.45 2.43
CA ALA A 43 -10.47 -13.27 1.59
C ALA A 43 -10.09 -13.13 0.10
N ALA A 44 -9.72 -11.93 -0.33
CA ALA A 44 -9.29 -11.67 -1.70
C ALA A 44 -8.13 -10.68 -1.78
N SER A 45 -7.37 -10.75 -2.87
CA SER A 45 -6.37 -9.75 -3.25
C SER A 45 -6.58 -9.34 -4.71
N VAL A 46 -6.49 -8.04 -4.95
CA VAL A 46 -6.60 -7.39 -6.25
C VAL A 46 -5.24 -6.80 -6.59
N TYR A 47 -4.73 -7.15 -7.78
CA TYR A 47 -3.48 -6.64 -8.32
C TYR A 47 -3.73 -5.95 -9.67
N SER A 48 -2.87 -4.99 -10.03
CA SER A 48 -2.86 -4.36 -11.36
C SER A 48 -1.51 -4.65 -12.02
N PHE A 49 -1.52 -5.40 -13.12
CA PHE A 49 -0.32 -5.79 -13.88
C PHE A 49 -0.43 -5.31 -15.32
N PRO A 50 -0.15 -4.02 -15.58
CA PRO A 50 0.02 -3.50 -16.93
C PRO A 50 1.31 -4.03 -17.59
N SER A 51 1.23 -4.42 -18.85
CA SER A 51 2.32 -4.99 -19.66
C SER A 51 3.47 -4.00 -19.93
N PHE A 52 3.19 -2.69 -19.86
CA PHE A 52 4.23 -1.66 -19.90
C PHE A 52 5.16 -1.71 -18.67
N PHE A 53 4.72 -2.27 -17.54
CA PHE A 53 5.54 -2.38 -16.33
C PHE A 53 6.13 -3.77 -16.12
N PHE A 54 5.41 -4.82 -16.55
CA PHE A 54 5.78 -6.20 -16.22
C PHE A 54 5.64 -7.15 -17.41
N ASP A 55 6.60 -8.06 -17.53
CA ASP A 55 6.50 -9.21 -18.42
C ASP A 55 5.71 -10.37 -17.77
N ALA A 56 5.25 -11.31 -18.61
CA ALA A 56 4.46 -12.45 -18.17
C ALA A 56 5.22 -13.37 -17.20
N ALA A 57 6.54 -13.53 -17.37
CA ALA A 57 7.34 -14.41 -16.52
C ALA A 57 7.45 -13.86 -15.09
N THR A 58 7.59 -12.55 -14.95
CA THR A 58 7.65 -11.84 -13.66
C THR A 58 6.31 -11.94 -12.95
N VAL A 59 5.22 -11.70 -13.67
CA VAL A 59 3.86 -11.82 -13.12
C VAL A 59 3.55 -13.26 -12.72
N ASP A 60 3.88 -14.27 -13.53
CA ASP A 60 3.69 -15.68 -13.17
C ASP A 60 4.47 -16.06 -11.90
N ARG A 61 5.77 -15.75 -11.84
CA ARG A 61 6.58 -16.04 -10.64
C ARG A 61 5.97 -15.41 -9.38
N PHE A 62 5.50 -14.17 -9.48
CA PHE A 62 4.85 -13.48 -8.38
C PHE A 62 3.53 -14.16 -7.98
N LEU A 63 2.63 -14.39 -8.93
CA LEU A 63 1.32 -15.02 -8.69
C LEU A 63 1.45 -16.44 -8.14
N ALA A 64 2.39 -17.23 -8.64
CA ALA A 64 2.68 -18.56 -8.14
C ALA A 64 3.13 -18.51 -6.67
N ALA A 65 3.99 -17.55 -6.31
CA ALA A 65 4.42 -17.35 -4.93
C ALA A 65 3.25 -16.92 -4.01
N VAL A 66 2.42 -15.97 -4.45
CA VAL A 66 1.21 -15.57 -3.71
C VAL A 66 0.28 -16.76 -3.48
N ARG A 67 0.00 -17.55 -4.53
CA ARG A 67 -0.87 -18.73 -4.43
C ARG A 67 -0.28 -19.78 -3.48
N ALA A 68 1.04 -19.99 -3.50
CA ALA A 68 1.70 -20.95 -2.61
C ALA A 68 1.52 -20.58 -1.13
N VAL A 69 1.60 -19.30 -0.79
CA VAL A 69 1.47 -18.84 0.60
C VAL A 69 0.02 -18.59 1.03
N ALA A 70 -0.89 -18.42 0.08
CA ALA A 70 -2.31 -18.16 0.31
C ALA A 70 -3.22 -19.02 -0.59
N PRO A 71 -3.21 -20.36 -0.43
CA PRO A 71 -3.85 -21.30 -1.36
C PRO A 71 -5.36 -21.10 -1.51
N GLU A 72 -6.04 -20.59 -0.49
CA GLU A 72 -7.49 -20.40 -0.48
C GLU A 72 -7.93 -18.98 -0.88
N ARG A 73 -6.99 -18.04 -1.03
CA ARG A 73 -7.32 -16.63 -1.27
C ARG A 73 -7.84 -16.44 -2.70
N GLN A 74 -8.91 -15.68 -2.87
CA GLN A 74 -9.32 -15.23 -4.21
C GLN A 74 -8.29 -14.22 -4.74
N ILE A 75 -7.80 -14.43 -5.97
CA ILE A 75 -6.81 -13.53 -6.58
C ILE A 75 -7.43 -12.98 -7.86
N LEU A 76 -7.53 -11.66 -7.93
CA LEU A 76 -7.99 -10.91 -9.09
C LEU A 76 -6.84 -10.07 -9.64
N VAL A 77 -6.69 -10.06 -10.96
CA VAL A 77 -5.63 -9.31 -11.65
C VAL A 77 -6.26 -8.47 -12.75
N LEU A 78 -6.13 -7.16 -12.66
CA LEU A 78 -6.41 -6.26 -13.77
C LEU A 78 -5.18 -6.22 -14.69
N THR A 79 -5.35 -6.51 -15.97
CA THR A 79 -4.24 -6.50 -16.94
C THR A 79 -4.74 -6.18 -18.36
N ASP A 80 -3.88 -5.60 -19.19
CA ASP A 80 -4.18 -5.26 -20.57
C ASP A 80 -4.22 -6.51 -21.48
N PRO A 81 -4.88 -6.43 -22.66
CA PRO A 81 -5.11 -7.60 -23.50
C PRO A 81 -3.84 -8.41 -23.90
N PRO A 82 -2.68 -7.79 -24.22
CA PRO A 82 -1.43 -8.51 -24.42
C PRO A 82 -1.05 -9.45 -23.27
N LEU A 83 -0.95 -8.92 -22.05
CA LEU A 83 -0.51 -9.70 -20.88
C LEU A 83 -1.62 -10.64 -20.38
N PHE A 84 -2.89 -10.26 -20.52
CA PHE A 84 -4.03 -11.15 -20.30
C PHE A 84 -3.86 -12.47 -21.08
N ARG A 85 -3.66 -12.38 -22.41
CA ARG A 85 -3.52 -13.56 -23.27
C ARG A 85 -2.28 -14.39 -22.91
N ALA A 86 -1.18 -13.73 -22.55
CA ALA A 86 0.05 -14.41 -22.15
C ALA A 86 -0.09 -15.18 -20.82
N LEU A 87 -0.99 -14.74 -19.94
CA LEU A 87 -1.19 -15.34 -18.61
C LEU A 87 -2.36 -16.31 -18.52
N GLU A 88 -3.29 -16.33 -19.49
CA GLU A 88 -4.57 -17.04 -19.40
C GLU A 88 -4.46 -18.50 -18.91
N SER A 89 -3.64 -19.32 -19.59
CA SER A 89 -3.43 -20.72 -19.21
C SER A 89 -2.85 -20.86 -17.80
N ARG A 90 -1.94 -19.97 -17.44
CA ARG A 90 -1.26 -20.01 -16.15
C ARG A 90 -2.16 -19.53 -15.01
N ALA A 91 -2.97 -18.50 -15.26
CA ALA A 91 -3.96 -18.00 -14.34
C ALA A 91 -5.02 -19.08 -14.03
N ALA A 92 -5.47 -19.82 -15.04
CA ALA A 92 -6.37 -20.96 -14.84
C ALA A 92 -5.73 -22.03 -13.92
N ALA A 93 -4.46 -22.39 -14.17
CA ALA A 93 -3.73 -23.36 -13.33
C ALA A 93 -3.51 -22.89 -11.88
N LEU A 94 -3.43 -21.58 -11.66
CA LEU A 94 -3.27 -20.95 -10.35
C LEU A 94 -4.58 -20.53 -9.70
N HIS A 95 -5.74 -20.79 -10.32
CA HIS A 95 -7.05 -20.29 -9.90
C HIS A 95 -7.04 -18.76 -9.66
N VAL A 96 -6.51 -18.01 -10.62
CA VAL A 96 -6.48 -16.54 -10.65
C VAL A 96 -7.52 -16.04 -11.65
N HIS A 97 -8.29 -15.04 -11.26
CA HIS A 97 -9.24 -14.37 -12.15
C HIS A 97 -8.55 -13.19 -12.84
N LEU A 98 -8.40 -13.28 -14.16
CA LEU A 98 -7.92 -12.17 -14.97
C LEU A 98 -9.10 -11.28 -15.38
N LEU A 99 -8.92 -9.97 -15.22
CA LEU A 99 -9.85 -8.92 -15.64
C LEU A 99 -9.12 -8.06 -16.67
N THR A 100 -9.76 -7.78 -17.80
CA THR A 100 -9.20 -6.86 -18.79
C THR A 100 -9.31 -5.42 -18.32
N THR A 101 -8.29 -4.59 -18.60
CA THR A 101 -8.32 -3.12 -18.40
C THR A 101 -8.92 -2.34 -19.56
N ARG A 102 -9.47 -3.04 -20.57
CA ARG A 102 -10.06 -2.45 -21.79
C ARG A 102 -9.12 -1.46 -22.51
N GLY A 103 -7.81 -1.61 -22.34
CA GLY A 103 -6.78 -0.78 -22.96
C GLY A 103 -6.39 0.48 -22.17
N ARG A 104 -6.93 0.71 -20.97
CA ARG A 104 -6.50 1.82 -20.09
C ARG A 104 -5.12 1.59 -19.51
N ALA A 105 -4.36 2.68 -19.35
CA ALA A 105 -2.98 2.67 -18.90
C ALA A 105 -2.90 2.77 -17.37
N TYR A 106 -3.51 1.81 -16.67
CA TYR A 106 -3.46 1.77 -15.21
C TYR A 106 -2.04 1.59 -14.69
N SER A 107 -1.77 2.21 -13.55
CA SER A 107 -0.55 2.01 -12.80
C SER A 107 -0.54 0.63 -12.10
N PRO A 108 0.62 0.18 -11.59
CA PRO A 108 0.70 -1.08 -10.86
C PRO A 108 0.22 -0.97 -9.40
N TRP A 109 -0.41 0.14 -8.99
CA TRP A 109 -0.75 0.42 -7.59
C TRP A 109 -2.25 0.55 -7.35
N PRO A 110 -3.00 -0.57 -7.30
CA PRO A 110 -4.44 -0.56 -7.05
C PRO A 110 -4.80 -0.13 -5.62
N ARG A 111 -3.82 0.04 -4.73
CA ARG A 111 -4.01 0.53 -3.36
C ARG A 111 -4.57 1.94 -3.31
N ASP A 112 -4.02 2.86 -4.09
CA ASP A 112 -4.25 4.29 -3.92
C ASP A 112 -5.50 4.85 -4.59
N PRO A 113 -5.94 4.38 -5.77
CA PRO A 113 -7.11 4.96 -6.42
C PRO A 113 -8.44 4.57 -5.78
N PHE A 114 -8.47 3.50 -4.96
CA PHE A 114 -9.70 3.10 -4.27
C PHE A 114 -9.43 2.26 -3.02
N SER A 115 -10.45 2.15 -2.17
CA SER A 115 -10.50 1.22 -1.04
C SER A 115 -11.60 0.18 -1.27
N LEU A 116 -11.35 -1.06 -0.87
CA LEU A 116 -12.37 -2.10 -0.79
C LEU A 116 -12.94 -2.11 0.63
N VAL A 117 -14.13 -1.55 0.81
CA VAL A 117 -14.80 -1.40 2.10
C VAL A 117 -16.11 -2.17 2.12
N ARG A 118 -16.76 -2.28 3.28
CA ARG A 118 -18.09 -2.91 3.37
C ARG A 118 -19.17 -1.90 3.71
N GLY A 119 -20.30 -1.99 3.03
CA GLY A 119 -21.51 -1.24 3.40
C GLY A 119 -22.19 -1.82 4.65
N PRO A 120 -23.22 -1.15 5.18
CA PRO A 120 -23.98 -1.61 6.36
C PRO A 120 -24.58 -3.01 6.20
N GLY A 121 -24.96 -3.39 4.97
CA GLY A 121 -25.47 -4.72 4.64
C GLY A 121 -24.39 -5.81 4.45
N GLY A 122 -23.12 -5.50 4.71
CA GLY A 122 -22.00 -6.43 4.54
C GLY A 122 -21.41 -6.49 3.14
N ALA A 123 -22.15 -6.09 2.10
CA ALA A 123 -21.70 -6.06 0.71
C ALA A 123 -20.43 -5.21 0.52
N VAL A 124 -19.54 -5.64 -0.37
CA VAL A 124 -18.32 -4.89 -0.72
C VAL A 124 -18.70 -3.68 -1.56
N VAL A 125 -18.12 -2.54 -1.22
CA VAL A 125 -18.21 -1.28 -1.95
C VAL A 125 -16.80 -0.87 -2.36
N VAL A 126 -16.61 -0.59 -3.65
CA VAL A 126 -15.39 0.03 -4.14
C VAL A 126 -15.49 1.54 -3.93
N LEU A 127 -14.76 2.06 -2.93
CA LEU A 127 -14.73 3.48 -2.61
C LEU A 127 -13.59 4.16 -3.37
N VAL A 128 -13.91 4.85 -4.45
CA VAL A 128 -12.96 5.52 -5.33
C VAL A 128 -12.52 6.87 -4.73
N ARG A 129 -11.23 7.13 -4.83
CA ARG A 129 -10.61 8.41 -4.46
C ARG A 129 -11.01 9.50 -5.46
N PRO A 130 -11.47 10.69 -5.01
CA PRO A 130 -11.98 11.73 -5.92
C PRO A 130 -10.90 12.52 -6.68
N ASN A 131 -9.65 12.58 -6.17
CA ASN A 131 -8.61 13.41 -6.79
C ASN A 131 -7.68 12.62 -7.71
N LEU A 132 -7.42 13.19 -8.88
CA LEU A 132 -6.48 12.66 -9.87
C LEU A 132 -5.04 12.77 -9.36
N GLN A 133 -4.21 11.83 -9.80
CA GLN A 133 -2.77 11.88 -9.64
C GLN A 133 -2.13 12.23 -10.99
N PRO A 134 -1.33 13.30 -11.08
CA PRO A 134 -0.69 13.69 -12.34
C PRO A 134 0.10 12.54 -12.97
N GLY A 135 -0.11 12.29 -14.26
CA GLY A 135 0.52 11.20 -15.02
C GLY A 135 -0.05 9.80 -14.73
N ARG A 136 -1.11 9.72 -13.91
CA ARG A 136 -1.84 8.49 -13.54
C ARG A 136 -3.35 8.73 -13.56
N GLU A 137 -3.82 9.61 -14.44
CA GLU A 137 -5.22 10.04 -14.49
C GLU A 137 -6.17 8.86 -14.73
N ASP A 138 -5.74 7.87 -15.51
CA ASP A 138 -6.52 6.66 -15.78
C ASP A 138 -6.86 5.89 -14.50
N ASP A 139 -6.02 5.92 -13.45
CA ASP A 139 -6.26 5.17 -12.22
C ASP A 139 -7.60 5.51 -11.54
N ALA A 140 -8.16 6.70 -11.80
CA ALA A 140 -9.48 7.10 -11.32
C ALA A 140 -10.62 6.17 -11.82
N HIS A 141 -10.40 5.44 -12.91
CA HIS A 141 -11.36 4.49 -13.47
C HIS A 141 -11.17 3.05 -12.97
N MET A 142 -10.04 2.75 -12.33
CA MET A 142 -9.67 1.38 -11.96
C MET A 142 -10.69 0.71 -11.04
N GLY A 143 -11.23 1.45 -10.07
CA GLY A 143 -12.23 0.93 -9.13
C GLY A 143 -13.58 0.62 -9.78
N ALA A 144 -14.05 1.49 -10.68
CA ALA A 144 -15.28 1.27 -11.43
C ALA A 144 -15.15 0.07 -12.38
N GLU A 145 -13.98 -0.07 -13.02
CA GLU A 145 -13.70 -1.21 -13.90
C GLU A 145 -13.60 -2.52 -13.14
N LEU A 146 -12.97 -2.52 -11.96
CA LEU A 146 -13.00 -3.68 -11.06
C LEU A 146 -14.44 -4.10 -10.78
N ALA A 147 -15.29 -3.18 -10.31
CA ALA A 147 -16.68 -3.47 -9.96
C ALA A 147 -17.50 -3.98 -11.16
N ALA A 148 -17.26 -3.45 -12.36
CA ALA A 148 -17.96 -3.87 -13.57
C ALA A 148 -17.45 -5.22 -14.14
N GLY A 149 -16.18 -5.54 -13.92
CA GLY A 149 -15.51 -6.71 -14.48
C GLY A 149 -15.62 -7.98 -13.64
N LEU A 150 -16.15 -7.92 -12.41
CA LEU A 150 -16.16 -9.08 -11.52
C LEU A 150 -16.92 -10.29 -12.11
N PRO A 151 -16.34 -11.50 -12.04
CA PRO A 151 -17.06 -12.74 -12.29
C PRO A 151 -18.30 -12.86 -11.40
N GLU A 152 -19.36 -13.51 -11.91
CA GLU A 152 -20.64 -13.62 -11.21
C GLU A 152 -20.52 -14.23 -9.81
N GLU A 153 -19.71 -15.26 -9.69
CA GLU A 153 -19.48 -15.97 -8.45
C GLU A 153 -18.79 -15.09 -7.40
N ILE A 154 -17.86 -14.23 -7.80
CA ILE A 154 -17.19 -13.29 -6.90
C ILE A 154 -18.14 -12.16 -6.53
N ASP A 155 -18.82 -11.58 -7.52
CA ASP A 155 -19.80 -10.51 -7.32
C ASP A 155 -20.88 -10.93 -6.32
N ARG A 156 -21.42 -12.14 -6.48
CA ARG A 156 -22.41 -12.71 -5.55
C ARG A 156 -21.80 -12.99 -4.17
N ALA A 157 -20.60 -13.57 -4.11
CA ALA A 157 -19.90 -13.84 -2.85
C ALA A 157 -19.58 -12.55 -2.06
N TRP A 158 -19.44 -11.42 -2.76
CA TRP A 158 -19.19 -10.11 -2.16
C TRP A 158 -20.47 -9.27 -1.98
N GLY A 159 -21.64 -9.87 -2.17
CA GLY A 159 -22.93 -9.25 -1.87
C GLY A 159 -23.47 -8.29 -2.94
N GLY A 160 -23.03 -8.43 -4.20
CA GLY A 160 -23.39 -7.54 -5.31
C GLY A 160 -22.59 -6.24 -5.22
N VAL A 161 -21.40 -6.25 -5.82
CA VAL A 161 -20.43 -5.17 -5.64
C VAL A 161 -20.90 -3.90 -6.34
N THR A 162 -20.88 -2.80 -5.59
CA THR A 162 -21.16 -1.46 -6.10
C THR A 162 -19.92 -0.58 -5.93
N TRP A 163 -19.93 0.59 -6.57
CA TRP A 163 -18.87 1.57 -6.40
C TRP A 163 -19.43 2.97 -6.14
N THR A 164 -18.67 3.80 -5.42
CA THR A 164 -18.98 5.20 -5.20
C THR A 164 -17.68 5.98 -5.06
N GLU A 165 -17.74 7.29 -5.29
CA GLU A 165 -16.64 8.20 -4.97
C GLU A 165 -16.71 8.61 -3.50
N ALA A 166 -15.57 8.81 -2.85
CA ALA A 166 -15.50 9.35 -1.50
C ALA A 166 -15.74 10.86 -1.47
N PRO A 167 -16.32 11.40 -0.40
CA PRO A 167 -16.62 12.83 -0.30
C PRO A 167 -15.38 13.71 -0.10
N ILE A 168 -14.21 13.10 0.17
CA ILE A 168 -12.95 13.80 0.40
C ILE A 168 -11.77 13.04 -0.25
N PRO A 169 -10.69 13.74 -0.63
CA PRO A 169 -9.43 13.12 -1.03
C PRO A 169 -8.85 12.23 0.08
N PHE A 170 -8.23 11.12 -0.31
CA PHE A 170 -7.41 10.29 0.58
C PHE A 170 -6.32 9.59 -0.24
N HIS A 171 -5.27 9.10 0.41
CA HIS A 171 -4.23 8.29 -0.22
C HIS A 171 -3.98 7.08 0.69
N ASN A 172 -4.26 5.88 0.22
CA ASN A 172 -4.22 4.70 1.11
C ASN A 172 -2.81 4.33 1.55
N GLY A 173 -1.77 4.58 0.73
CA GLY A 173 -0.37 4.47 1.19
C GLY A 173 0.00 5.40 2.36
N GLN A 174 -0.83 6.42 2.63
CA GLN A 174 -0.62 7.41 3.69
C GLN A 174 -1.46 7.14 4.95
N ILE A 175 -2.32 6.11 4.92
CA ILE A 175 -3.32 5.86 5.94
C ILE A 175 -3.17 4.44 6.49
N LEU A 176 -2.82 4.33 7.77
CA LEU A 176 -2.60 3.05 8.44
C LEU A 176 -3.60 2.83 9.58
N PRO A 177 -4.64 1.99 9.40
CA PRO A 177 -5.55 1.64 10.49
C PRO A 177 -4.92 0.66 11.48
N ALA A 178 -4.93 1.02 12.77
CA ALA A 178 -4.45 0.17 13.86
C ALA A 178 -5.04 0.59 15.21
N ALA A 179 -5.31 -0.42 16.06
CA ALA A 179 -5.78 -0.23 17.43
C ALA A 179 -7.05 0.65 17.51
N GLY A 180 -7.99 0.46 16.58
CA GLY A 180 -9.24 1.22 16.53
C GLY A 180 -9.07 2.68 16.11
N ARG A 181 -7.92 3.05 15.55
CA ARG A 181 -7.60 4.41 15.07
C ARG A 181 -7.10 4.35 13.63
N VAL A 182 -7.09 5.51 12.99
CA VAL A 182 -6.34 5.76 11.76
C VAL A 182 -5.09 6.56 12.10
N TRP A 183 -3.93 6.09 11.65
CA TRP A 183 -2.66 6.79 11.79
C TRP A 183 -2.22 7.37 10.44
N ILE A 184 -1.81 8.62 10.44
CA ILE A 184 -1.38 9.39 9.26
C ILE A 184 -0.15 10.23 9.57
N THR A 185 0.44 10.82 8.55
CA THR A 185 1.37 11.95 8.71
C THR A 185 0.64 13.28 8.44
N LEU A 186 1.25 14.40 8.81
CA LEU A 186 0.76 15.71 8.43
C LEU A 186 0.68 15.89 6.90
N HIS A 187 1.66 15.32 6.17
CA HIS A 187 1.78 15.39 4.71
C HIS A 187 0.62 14.69 3.99
N SER A 188 0.08 13.65 4.61
CA SER A 188 -1.08 12.89 4.10
C SER A 188 -2.31 13.76 3.90
N LEU A 189 -2.42 14.88 4.63
CA LEU A 189 -3.54 15.82 4.57
C LEU A 189 -3.20 17.10 3.81
N GLU A 190 -1.96 17.27 3.35
CA GLU A 190 -1.47 18.54 2.78
C GLU A 190 -2.40 19.11 1.69
N PRO A 191 -2.85 18.36 0.67
CA PRO A 191 -3.75 18.91 -0.34
C PRO A 191 -5.04 19.51 0.24
N ARG A 192 -5.59 18.87 1.28
CA ARG A 192 -6.80 19.37 1.94
C ARG A 192 -6.50 20.54 2.87
N ILE A 193 -5.38 20.51 3.60
CA ILE A 193 -4.91 21.62 4.43
C ILE A 193 -4.73 22.88 3.58
N LEU A 194 -4.06 22.78 2.43
CA LEU A 194 -3.84 23.88 1.51
C LEU A 194 -5.17 24.44 0.96
N THR A 195 -6.11 23.56 0.62
CA THR A 195 -7.47 23.96 0.22
C THR A 195 -8.18 24.76 1.31
N LEU A 196 -8.15 24.30 2.56
CA LEU A 196 -8.77 24.98 3.70
C LEU A 196 -8.13 26.35 3.98
N LEU A 197 -6.84 26.50 3.68
CA LEU A 197 -6.10 27.74 3.86
C LEU A 197 -6.18 28.70 2.67
N GLY A 198 -6.71 28.25 1.52
CA GLY A 198 -6.71 29.00 0.27
C GLY A 198 -5.30 29.19 -0.31
N LEU A 199 -4.43 28.18 -0.16
CA LEU A 199 -3.03 28.21 -0.58
C LEU A 199 -2.76 27.15 -1.66
N SER A 200 -1.72 27.36 -2.46
CA SER A 200 -1.22 26.39 -3.45
C SER A 200 0.04 25.66 -2.98
N GLN A 201 0.66 26.11 -1.90
CA GLN A 201 1.90 25.55 -1.34
C GLN A 201 1.94 25.72 0.18
N VAL A 202 2.72 24.88 0.86
CA VAL A 202 2.93 24.96 2.31
C VAL A 202 3.59 26.30 2.66
N PRO A 203 3.00 27.11 3.58
CA PRO A 203 3.49 28.45 3.90
C PRO A 203 4.65 28.41 4.89
N VAL A 204 5.78 27.80 4.48
CA VAL A 204 6.96 27.55 5.32
C VAL A 204 7.52 28.81 5.98
N GLU A 205 7.40 29.96 5.32
CA GLU A 205 7.80 31.27 5.83
C GLU A 205 7.02 31.69 7.08
N THR A 206 5.77 31.23 7.22
CA THR A 206 4.92 31.56 8.37
C THR A 206 5.26 30.73 9.61
N PHE A 207 5.99 29.63 9.45
CA PHE A 207 6.38 28.71 10.52
C PHE A 207 7.47 29.28 11.45
N ALA A 208 7.96 30.50 11.19
CA ALA A 208 8.79 31.23 12.14
C ALA A 208 7.98 31.85 13.30
N SER A 209 6.65 31.84 13.23
CA SER A 209 5.76 32.45 14.22
C SER A 209 4.78 31.45 14.82
N ALA A 210 4.43 31.62 16.11
CA ALA A 210 3.41 30.80 16.76
C ALA A 210 2.05 30.87 16.04
N ALA A 211 1.69 32.05 15.50
CA ALA A 211 0.44 32.26 14.77
C ALA A 211 0.39 31.47 13.46
N GLY A 212 1.48 31.45 12.68
CA GLY A 212 1.55 30.67 11.44
C GLY A 212 1.47 29.17 11.70
N ILE A 213 2.19 28.68 12.73
CA ILE A 213 2.16 27.28 13.18
C ILE A 213 0.74 26.89 13.61
N ALA A 214 0.09 27.72 14.43
CA ALA A 214 -1.26 27.46 14.92
C ALA A 214 -2.28 27.43 13.78
N ARG A 215 -2.20 28.35 12.83
CA ARG A 215 -3.08 28.39 11.64
C ARG A 215 -2.97 27.10 10.81
N TYR A 216 -1.76 26.63 10.54
CA TYR A 216 -1.53 25.40 9.78
C TYR A 216 -2.01 24.16 10.54
N THR A 217 -1.71 24.08 11.84
CA THR A 217 -2.13 22.95 12.68
C THR A 217 -3.66 22.91 12.88
N ALA A 218 -4.33 24.06 12.95
CA ALA A 218 -5.79 24.11 13.01
C ALA A 218 -6.43 23.54 11.73
N ALA A 219 -5.91 23.92 10.54
CA ALA A 219 -6.37 23.36 9.28
C ALA A 219 -6.10 21.84 9.18
N ALA A 220 -4.95 21.38 9.69
CA ALA A 220 -4.64 19.95 9.79
C ALA A 220 -5.65 19.20 10.68
N SER A 221 -6.00 19.76 11.84
CA SER A 221 -7.02 19.19 12.73
C SER A 221 -8.40 19.13 12.07
N THR A 222 -8.81 20.16 11.32
CA THR A 222 -10.05 20.13 10.54
C THR A 222 -10.03 19.02 9.48
N ALA A 223 -8.96 18.94 8.68
CA ALA A 223 -8.81 17.90 7.66
C ALA A 223 -8.78 16.48 8.28
N ALA A 224 -8.13 16.31 9.44
CA ALA A 224 -8.14 15.05 10.18
C ALA A 224 -9.54 14.68 10.69
N GLY A 225 -10.34 15.68 11.10
CA GLY A 225 -11.75 15.49 11.48
C GLY A 225 -12.62 15.01 10.32
N GLU A 226 -12.43 15.57 9.12
CA GLU A 226 -13.12 15.11 7.90
C GLU A 226 -12.73 13.66 7.56
N LEU A 227 -11.44 13.33 7.63
CA LEU A 227 -10.96 11.95 7.42
C LEU A 227 -11.50 10.98 8.47
N SER A 228 -11.60 11.44 9.73
CA SER A 228 -12.17 10.66 10.82
C SER A 228 -13.64 10.32 10.57
N ALA A 229 -14.42 11.25 10.01
CA ALA A 229 -15.80 11.02 9.63
C ALA A 229 -15.93 9.99 8.50
N LEU A 230 -15.05 10.04 7.49
CA LEU A 230 -15.01 9.04 6.42
C LEU A 230 -14.71 7.63 6.98
N TRP A 231 -13.69 7.52 7.83
CA TRP A 231 -13.24 6.23 8.37
C TRP A 231 -14.07 5.70 9.54
N GLY A 232 -14.99 6.51 10.07
CA GLY A 232 -15.80 6.20 11.25
C GLY A 232 -14.98 5.94 12.51
N ARG A 233 -13.76 6.48 12.60
CA ARG A 233 -12.86 6.28 13.75
C ARG A 233 -11.91 7.46 13.95
N PRO A 234 -11.33 7.64 15.14
CA PRO A 234 -10.38 8.72 15.39
C PRO A 234 -9.15 8.65 14.50
N VAL A 235 -8.79 9.81 13.93
CA VAL A 235 -7.51 10.00 13.24
C VAL A 235 -6.46 10.49 14.24
N ARG A 236 -5.23 10.00 14.09
CA ARG A 236 -4.04 10.34 14.87
C ARG A 236 -2.83 10.53 13.96
N PHE A 237 -1.87 11.30 14.42
CA PHE A 237 -0.61 11.53 13.71
C PHE A 237 0.46 10.59 14.25
N VAL A 238 1.33 10.08 13.38
CA VAL A 238 2.50 9.27 13.77
C VAL A 238 3.65 10.10 14.35
N HIS A 239 3.43 11.39 14.59
CA HIS A 239 4.38 12.33 15.18
C HIS A 239 3.59 13.35 16.03
N PRO A 240 4.20 14.02 17.02
CA PRO A 240 3.53 15.07 17.76
C PRO A 240 3.13 16.22 16.84
N LEU A 241 2.10 16.98 17.21
CA LEU A 241 1.69 18.17 16.49
C LEU A 241 2.49 19.40 16.94
N PRO A 242 2.85 20.31 16.02
CA PRO A 242 3.61 21.53 16.35
C PRO A 242 2.95 22.46 17.36
N ALA A 243 1.62 22.47 17.45
CA ALA A 243 0.89 23.31 18.40
C ALA A 243 1.13 22.91 19.86
N ASP A 244 1.56 21.66 20.10
CA ASP A 244 1.88 21.16 21.44
C ASP A 244 3.33 21.44 21.84
N ALA A 245 4.14 21.99 20.92
CA ALA A 245 5.50 22.39 21.21
C ALA A 245 5.49 23.69 22.04
N GLY A 246 6.23 23.72 23.14
CA GLY A 246 6.26 24.81 24.14
C GLY A 246 6.82 26.17 23.70
N GLY A 247 6.60 26.57 22.44
CA GLY A 247 6.98 27.88 21.87
C GLY A 247 7.16 27.83 20.35
N ALA A 248 7.22 29.00 19.72
CA ALA A 248 7.35 29.14 18.26
C ALA A 248 8.62 28.46 17.71
N THR A 249 9.77 28.63 18.37
CA THR A 249 11.03 28.00 17.95
C THR A 249 10.93 26.48 17.97
N ALA A 250 10.45 25.90 19.07
CA ALA A 250 10.29 24.46 19.20
C ALA A 250 9.28 23.90 18.18
N GLY A 251 8.18 24.61 17.93
CA GLY A 251 7.20 24.24 16.90
C GLY A 251 7.76 24.32 15.48
N SER A 252 8.59 25.34 15.20
CA SER A 252 9.27 25.50 13.90
C SER A 252 10.27 24.38 13.65
N ASP A 253 11.07 24.04 14.67
CA ASP A 253 12.02 22.93 14.60
C ASP A 253 11.31 21.58 14.44
N LEU A 254 10.17 21.40 15.11
CA LEU A 254 9.32 20.22 14.95
C LEU A 254 8.76 20.12 13.53
N LEU A 255 8.25 21.22 12.95
CA LEU A 255 7.79 21.24 11.56
C LEU A 255 8.90 20.88 10.57
N ARG A 256 10.14 21.35 10.79
CA ARG A 256 11.29 20.97 9.96
C ARG A 256 11.56 19.47 10.02
N ARG A 257 11.53 18.87 11.22
CA ARG A 257 11.69 17.42 11.41
C ARG A 257 10.55 16.62 10.78
N ILE A 258 9.32 17.08 10.93
CA ILE A 258 8.16 16.48 10.24
C ILE A 258 8.37 16.54 8.72
N GLY A 259 8.87 17.66 8.20
CA GLY A 259 9.21 17.86 6.80
C GLY A 259 10.13 16.80 6.18
N GLY A 260 10.99 16.14 6.98
CA GLY A 260 11.85 15.06 6.50
C GLY A 260 11.09 13.84 5.95
N GLY A 261 9.84 13.63 6.38
CA GLY A 261 8.95 12.60 5.86
C GLY A 261 8.19 12.98 4.57
N ALA A 262 8.34 14.21 4.07
CA ALA A 262 7.59 14.68 2.91
C ALA A 262 7.98 13.95 1.62
N GLY A 263 6.96 13.56 0.84
CA GLY A 263 7.13 12.84 -0.43
C GLY A 263 7.34 11.33 -0.29
N TYR A 264 7.15 10.77 0.91
CA TYR A 264 7.16 9.31 1.13
C TYR A 264 5.79 8.85 1.61
N ASP A 265 5.37 7.67 1.13
CA ASP A 265 4.19 7.00 1.67
C ASP A 265 4.46 6.41 3.03
N LEU A 266 3.53 6.63 3.96
CA LEU A 266 3.65 6.19 5.34
C LEU A 266 3.80 4.67 5.43
N ASP A 267 3.13 3.93 4.55
CA ASP A 267 3.23 2.48 4.49
C ASP A 267 4.59 1.93 4.05
N SER A 268 5.45 2.78 3.47
CA SER A 268 6.83 2.46 3.16
C SER A 268 7.76 2.70 4.35
N LEU A 269 7.28 3.43 5.37
CA LEU A 269 8.04 3.85 6.53
C LEU A 269 7.59 3.17 7.83
N VAL A 270 6.32 2.79 7.95
CA VAL A 270 5.73 2.26 9.19
C VAL A 270 4.81 1.08 8.89
N THR A 271 4.90 0.03 9.71
CA THR A 271 3.92 -1.06 9.77
C THR A 271 3.36 -1.18 11.18
N PHE A 272 2.03 -1.27 11.32
CA PHE A 272 1.39 -1.59 12.59
C PHE A 272 0.96 -3.06 12.66
N LEU A 273 1.14 -3.67 13.83
CA LEU A 273 0.71 -5.03 14.14
C LEU A 273 -0.06 -5.04 15.48
N PRO A 274 -1.02 -5.95 15.68
CA PRO A 274 -1.83 -6.00 16.90
C PRO A 274 -1.05 -6.47 18.12
N GLY A 275 0.13 -7.09 17.92
CA GLY A 275 1.09 -7.53 18.92
C GLY A 275 0.59 -8.61 19.90
N PRO A 276 1.49 -9.27 20.66
CA PRO A 276 1.10 -10.25 21.66
C PRO A 276 0.29 -9.59 22.79
N SER A 277 -0.71 -10.30 23.30
CA SER A 277 -1.49 -9.90 24.47
C SER A 277 -2.20 -8.55 24.34
N GLY A 278 -2.46 -8.09 23.11
CA GLY A 278 -3.16 -6.83 22.83
C GLY A 278 -2.30 -5.57 22.93
N SER A 279 -0.98 -5.68 23.13
CA SER A 279 -0.06 -4.54 23.08
C SER A 279 0.43 -4.33 21.64
N PRO A 280 -0.06 -3.30 20.93
CA PRO A 280 0.25 -3.11 19.52
C PRO A 280 1.74 -2.86 19.32
N ALA A 281 2.27 -3.33 18.19
CA ALA A 281 3.63 -3.06 17.76
C ALA A 281 3.63 -2.12 16.56
N ALA A 282 4.64 -1.27 16.50
CA ALA A 282 4.98 -0.49 15.33
C ALA A 282 6.38 -0.89 14.86
N LEU A 283 6.52 -1.22 13.59
CA LEU A 283 7.82 -1.34 12.93
C LEU A 283 8.04 -0.03 12.21
N VAL A 284 9.15 0.63 12.48
CA VAL A 284 9.51 1.92 11.87
C VAL A 284 10.80 1.72 11.10
N ALA A 285 10.84 2.21 9.86
CA ALA A 285 12.05 2.24 9.05
C ALA A 285 13.20 2.98 9.78
N ASP A 286 14.43 2.62 9.44
CA ASP A 286 15.64 3.09 10.11
C ASP A 286 16.81 3.16 9.13
N VAL A 287 17.24 4.39 8.83
CA VAL A 287 18.33 4.66 7.87
C VAL A 287 19.67 4.22 8.49
N THR A 288 19.84 4.36 9.80
CA THR A 288 21.05 3.93 10.49
C THR A 288 21.23 2.41 10.39
N LEU A 289 20.17 1.63 10.59
CA LEU A 289 20.22 0.18 10.36
C LEU A 289 20.42 -0.18 8.88
N GLY A 290 19.93 0.64 7.96
CA GLY A 290 20.23 0.53 6.52
C GLY A 290 21.72 0.73 6.22
N ARG A 291 22.34 1.78 6.80
CA ARG A 291 23.77 2.04 6.70
C ARG A 291 24.60 0.88 7.22
N GLU A 292 24.24 0.36 8.39
CA GLU A 292 24.89 -0.83 8.97
C GLU A 292 24.77 -2.05 8.05
N LEU A 293 23.57 -2.31 7.52
CA LEU A 293 23.35 -3.42 6.59
C LEU A 293 24.26 -3.27 5.37
N ALA A 294 24.22 -2.11 4.70
CA ALA A 294 25.04 -1.83 3.51
C ALA A 294 26.55 -1.95 3.79
N ALA A 295 27.02 -1.53 4.96
CA ALA A 295 28.44 -1.63 5.33
C ALA A 295 28.93 -3.09 5.45
N HIS A 296 28.04 -4.04 5.73
CA HIS A 296 28.39 -5.44 5.99
C HIS A 296 27.86 -6.41 4.92
N LEU A 297 27.30 -5.91 3.82
CA LEU A 297 26.81 -6.77 2.74
C LEU A 297 27.97 -7.57 2.12
N PRO A 298 27.86 -8.90 2.01
CA PRO A 298 28.85 -9.71 1.32
C PRO A 298 28.82 -9.44 -0.19
N ALA A 299 29.93 -9.72 -0.88
CA ALA A 299 30.05 -9.48 -2.32
C ALA A 299 28.94 -10.14 -3.16
N ALA A 300 28.50 -11.33 -2.77
CA ALA A 300 27.40 -12.03 -3.44
C ALA A 300 26.06 -11.29 -3.33
N GLU A 301 25.79 -10.61 -2.21
CA GLU A 301 24.56 -9.82 -2.06
C GLU A 301 24.65 -8.48 -2.80
N TRP A 302 25.83 -7.88 -2.90
CA TRP A 302 26.03 -6.74 -3.79
C TRP A 302 25.77 -7.09 -5.26
N GLU A 303 26.20 -8.27 -5.69
CA GLU A 303 25.92 -8.77 -7.04
C GLU A 303 24.43 -9.10 -7.24
N ALA A 304 23.78 -9.69 -6.24
CA ALA A 304 22.33 -9.93 -6.26
C ALA A 304 21.54 -8.62 -6.34
N LEU A 305 21.93 -7.61 -5.56
CA LEU A 305 21.34 -6.27 -5.62
C LEU A 305 21.52 -5.67 -7.03
N ARG A 306 22.74 -5.72 -7.56
CA ARG A 306 23.04 -5.17 -8.89
C ARG A 306 22.24 -5.85 -10.00
N SER A 307 22.16 -7.18 -9.97
CA SER A 307 21.51 -7.95 -11.02
C SER A 307 19.99 -7.91 -10.90
N GLY A 308 19.46 -8.10 -9.70
CA GLY A 308 18.02 -8.11 -9.41
C GLY A 308 17.34 -6.76 -9.61
N TRP A 309 18.02 -5.66 -9.30
CA TRP A 309 17.49 -4.30 -9.43
C TRP A 309 17.93 -3.58 -10.71
N GLY A 310 18.65 -4.27 -11.60
CA GLY A 310 19.09 -3.68 -12.87
C GLY A 310 20.04 -2.49 -12.68
N LEU A 311 20.94 -2.56 -11.69
CA LEU A 311 21.89 -1.48 -11.39
C LEU A 311 23.15 -1.56 -12.27
N THR A 312 23.79 -0.41 -12.50
CA THR A 312 25.11 -0.28 -13.14
C THR A 312 26.24 -0.74 -12.21
N ALA A 313 27.38 -1.12 -12.80
CA ALA A 313 28.58 -1.53 -12.08
C ALA A 313 29.56 -0.37 -11.80
N ALA A 314 29.32 0.82 -12.38
CA ALA A 314 30.17 1.99 -12.24
C ALA A 314 29.34 3.22 -11.83
N PRO A 315 29.78 4.03 -10.83
CA PRO A 315 30.92 3.84 -9.91
C PRO A 315 30.76 2.60 -9.00
N PRO A 316 31.77 2.22 -8.18
CA PRO A 316 31.65 1.05 -7.31
C PRO A 316 30.35 1.09 -6.49
N LEU A 317 29.45 0.14 -6.77
CA LEU A 317 28.08 0.15 -6.29
C LEU A 317 27.97 0.37 -4.78
N ALA A 318 28.80 -0.35 -4.01
CA ALA A 318 28.83 -0.22 -2.55
C ALA A 318 29.14 1.21 -2.08
N ALA A 319 30.15 1.85 -2.68
CA ALA A 319 30.52 3.23 -2.32
C ALA A 319 29.42 4.22 -2.68
N ALA A 320 28.78 4.04 -3.84
CA ALA A 320 27.69 4.91 -4.28
C ALA A 320 26.44 4.78 -3.39
N VAL A 321 26.07 3.56 -3.02
CA VAL A 321 24.96 3.31 -2.09
C VAL A 321 25.28 3.85 -0.69
N GLN A 322 26.51 3.67 -0.19
CA GLN A 322 26.95 4.23 1.08
C GLN A 322 26.95 5.76 1.09
N ALA A 323 27.35 6.40 -0.01
CA ALA A 323 27.27 7.86 -0.16
C ALA A 323 25.82 8.34 -0.15
N ALA A 324 24.92 7.64 -0.85
CA ALA A 324 23.50 7.97 -0.88
C ALA A 324 22.83 7.90 0.50
N GLN A 325 23.30 7.01 1.39
CA GLN A 325 22.76 6.95 2.76
C GLN A 325 23.16 8.15 3.64
N ARG A 326 24.03 9.04 3.15
CA ARG A 326 24.45 10.27 3.83
C ARG A 326 23.96 11.54 3.11
N ASP A 327 23.06 11.38 2.14
CA ASP A 327 22.44 12.52 1.48
C ASP A 327 21.63 13.34 2.51
N PRO A 328 21.66 14.70 2.46
CA PRO A 328 20.92 15.53 3.40
C PRO A 328 19.42 15.18 3.50
N ARG A 329 18.78 14.81 2.39
CA ARG A 329 17.36 14.41 2.40
C ARG A 329 17.14 13.08 3.13
N VAL A 330 18.12 12.18 3.08
CA VAL A 330 18.08 10.90 3.79
C VAL A 330 18.32 11.11 5.30
N GLU A 331 19.20 12.03 5.68
CA GLU A 331 19.38 12.44 7.08
C GLU A 331 18.14 13.16 7.64
N ASP A 332 17.46 13.97 6.82
CA ASP A 332 16.17 14.57 7.17
C ASP A 332 15.10 13.50 7.42
N LEU A 333 15.03 12.48 6.57
CA LEU A 333 14.14 11.33 6.75
C LEU A 333 14.48 10.54 8.02
N ASP A 334 15.75 10.30 8.34
CA ASP A 334 16.16 9.60 9.57
C ASP A 334 15.65 10.33 10.82
N ARG A 335 15.77 11.67 10.86
CA ARG A 335 15.24 12.49 11.96
C ARG A 335 13.72 12.46 12.08
N PHE A 336 13.01 12.32 10.95
CA PHE A 336 11.58 12.09 10.92
C PHE A 336 11.22 10.72 11.49
N LEU A 337 11.92 9.66 11.08
CA LEU A 337 11.69 8.29 11.54
C LEU A 337 11.94 8.15 13.04
N ASP A 338 12.98 8.81 13.57
CA ASP A 338 13.23 8.88 15.02
C ASP A 338 12.16 9.62 15.79
N LEU A 339 11.66 10.73 15.24
CA LEU A 339 10.51 11.45 15.81
C LEU A 339 9.29 10.54 15.88
N THR A 340 9.00 9.82 14.79
CA THR A 340 7.86 8.92 14.70
C THR A 340 7.97 7.75 15.66
N ALA A 341 9.13 7.09 15.72
CA ALA A 341 9.37 6.00 16.66
C ALA A 341 9.21 6.46 18.13
N GLY A 342 9.79 7.60 18.50
CA GLY A 342 9.64 8.16 19.84
C GLY A 342 8.18 8.47 20.19
N HIS A 343 7.43 9.05 19.25
CA HIS A 343 6.03 9.37 19.45
C HIS A 343 5.15 8.12 19.58
N LEU A 344 5.30 7.14 18.68
CA LEU A 344 4.53 5.90 18.74
C LEU A 344 4.80 5.13 20.04
N ALA A 345 6.04 5.14 20.54
CA ALA A 345 6.36 4.58 21.85
C ALA A 345 5.60 5.31 22.98
N SER A 346 5.54 6.65 22.95
CA SER A 346 4.77 7.44 23.92
C SER A 346 3.26 7.18 23.84
N GLU A 347 2.76 6.78 22.67
CA GLU A 347 1.37 6.37 22.44
C GLU A 347 1.09 4.90 22.85
N GLY A 348 2.09 4.21 23.42
CA GLY A 348 1.95 2.86 23.98
C GLY A 348 2.27 1.72 23.02
N PHE A 349 2.84 2.00 21.85
CA PHE A 349 3.32 0.95 20.94
C PHE A 349 4.65 0.37 21.40
N ARG A 350 4.82 -0.94 21.21
CA ARG A 350 6.16 -1.55 21.19
C ARG A 350 6.80 -1.23 19.85
N VAL A 351 7.86 -0.42 19.86
CA VAL A 351 8.50 0.03 18.63
C VAL A 351 9.70 -0.85 18.29
N HIS A 352 9.72 -1.34 17.06
CA HIS A 352 10.81 -2.08 16.45
C HIS A 352 11.35 -1.29 15.25
N ARG A 353 12.60 -1.54 14.88
CA ARG A 353 13.27 -0.85 13.77
C ARG A 353 13.60 -1.80 12.63
N LEU A 354 13.35 -1.37 11.40
CA LEU A 354 13.67 -2.12 10.17
C LEU A 354 14.67 -1.34 9.32
N PRO A 355 15.67 -1.99 8.70
CA PRO A 355 16.60 -1.30 7.81
C PRO A 355 15.87 -0.57 6.67
N LEU A 356 16.39 0.58 6.27
CA LEU A 356 15.94 1.33 5.10
C LEU A 356 17.14 1.72 4.25
N LEU A 357 17.14 1.34 2.97
CA LEU A 357 18.17 1.77 2.02
C LEU A 357 17.58 2.75 1.01
N SER A 358 18.28 3.87 0.80
CA SER A 358 18.01 4.80 -0.29
C SER A 358 18.90 4.50 -1.49
N LEU A 359 18.31 4.22 -2.65
CA LEU A 359 19.04 3.92 -3.89
C LEU A 359 18.85 5.04 -4.91
N PRO A 360 19.91 5.72 -5.36
CA PRO A 360 19.82 6.72 -6.41
C PRO A 360 19.34 6.14 -7.75
N PHE A 361 18.43 6.83 -8.43
CA PHE A 361 18.03 6.44 -9.79
C PHE A 361 19.19 6.46 -10.78
N ALA A 362 20.20 7.30 -10.55
CA ALA A 362 21.43 7.33 -11.33
C ALA A 362 22.22 5.99 -11.31
N LEU A 363 21.89 5.08 -10.38
CA LEU A 363 22.47 3.73 -10.36
C LEU A 363 21.70 2.74 -11.24
N LEU A 364 20.52 3.07 -11.76
CA LEU A 364 19.81 2.20 -12.69
C LEU A 364 20.55 2.15 -14.04
N ARG A 365 20.53 0.99 -14.71
CA ARG A 365 21.05 0.86 -16.09
C ARG A 365 20.24 1.69 -17.08
N ASP A 366 18.93 1.78 -16.84
CA ASP A 366 18.02 2.62 -17.61
C ASP A 366 17.15 3.42 -16.62
N PRO A 367 17.55 4.66 -16.30
CA PRO A 367 16.78 5.50 -15.39
C PRO A 367 15.55 6.10 -16.06
N GLU A 368 15.37 6.04 -17.38
CA GLU A 368 14.21 6.61 -18.10
C GLU A 368 13.85 8.07 -17.71
N GLY A 369 14.85 8.88 -17.34
CA GLY A 369 14.65 10.28 -16.92
C GLY A 369 14.22 10.45 -15.46
N LEU A 370 14.17 9.39 -14.65
CA LEU A 370 13.90 9.46 -13.21
C LEU A 370 15.00 10.24 -12.48
N GLN A 371 14.62 11.07 -11.51
CA GLN A 371 15.51 11.89 -10.68
C GLN A 371 15.26 11.64 -9.19
N GLY A 372 16.33 11.67 -8.39
CA GLY A 372 16.28 11.37 -6.95
C GLY A 372 16.61 9.92 -6.63
N THR A 373 15.84 9.34 -5.69
CA THR A 373 16.09 8.02 -5.09
C THR A 373 14.81 7.20 -4.99
N PHE A 374 14.96 5.88 -4.91
CA PHE A 374 13.91 4.97 -4.47
C PHE A 374 14.32 4.23 -3.19
N LEU A 375 13.33 3.69 -2.46
CA LEU A 375 13.55 3.04 -1.18
C LEU A 375 13.51 1.51 -1.31
N LEU A 376 14.49 0.83 -0.69
CA LEU A 376 14.33 -0.57 -0.31
C LEU A 376 13.96 -0.64 1.17
N THR A 377 12.74 -1.12 1.43
CA THR A 377 12.12 -1.17 2.76
C THR A 377 11.41 -2.51 2.96
N TRP A 378 11.25 -2.90 4.22
CA TRP A 378 10.46 -4.07 4.64
C TRP A 378 9.15 -3.69 5.36
N ASN A 379 8.78 -2.40 5.39
CA ASN A 379 7.51 -1.94 5.99
C ASN A 379 6.31 -2.02 5.03
N ASN A 380 6.55 -2.05 3.72
CA ASN A 380 5.49 -2.03 2.71
C ASN A 380 4.85 -3.42 2.60
N VAL A 381 4.09 -3.80 3.63
CA VAL A 381 3.53 -5.13 3.84
C VAL A 381 2.03 -5.09 4.07
N VAL A 382 1.39 -6.23 3.87
CA VAL A 382 -0.01 -6.45 4.21
C VAL A 382 -0.07 -7.51 5.30
N ALA A 383 -0.61 -7.15 6.46
CA ALA A 383 -0.82 -8.08 7.56
C ALA A 383 -2.18 -8.78 7.47
N GLU A 384 -2.34 -9.91 8.14
CA GLU A 384 -3.62 -10.57 8.41
C GLU A 384 -3.51 -11.40 9.70
N THR A 385 -4.63 -11.59 10.40
CA THR A 385 -4.70 -12.57 11.49
C THR A 385 -5.51 -13.76 11.04
N ARG A 386 -4.88 -14.95 11.07
CA ARG A 386 -5.52 -16.22 10.69
C ARG A 386 -5.27 -17.26 11.78
N GLY A 387 -6.33 -17.85 12.30
CA GLY A 387 -6.23 -18.84 13.39
C GLY A 387 -5.51 -18.29 14.62
N GLY A 388 -5.72 -17.01 14.95
CA GLY A 388 -5.06 -16.32 16.06
C GLY A 388 -3.58 -15.98 15.85
N LYS A 389 -3.01 -16.25 14.67
CA LYS A 389 -1.62 -15.92 14.33
C LYS A 389 -1.58 -14.76 13.35
N VAL A 390 -0.73 -13.79 13.64
CA VAL A 390 -0.47 -12.66 12.74
C VAL A 390 0.55 -13.09 11.69
N ARG A 391 0.24 -12.81 10.44
CA ARG A 391 1.12 -13.02 9.28
C ARG A 391 1.19 -11.72 8.49
N ALA A 392 2.34 -11.42 7.90
CA ALA A 392 2.54 -10.31 7.00
C ALA A 392 3.12 -10.80 5.68
N GLU A 393 2.71 -10.19 4.58
CA GLU A 393 3.24 -10.43 3.24
C GLU A 393 3.94 -9.17 2.75
N GLY A 394 5.16 -9.32 2.26
CA GLY A 394 5.97 -8.24 1.71
C GLY A 394 6.82 -8.70 0.55
N PHE A 395 7.53 -7.78 -0.10
CA PHE A 395 8.54 -8.15 -1.09
C PHE A 395 9.87 -8.47 -0.41
N SER A 396 10.55 -9.50 -0.91
CA SER A 396 11.99 -9.66 -0.69
C SER A 396 12.73 -8.47 -1.30
N SER A 397 13.73 -7.99 -0.58
CA SER A 397 14.65 -6.96 -1.07
C SER A 397 15.71 -7.51 -2.06
N LEU A 398 15.76 -8.83 -2.22
CA LEU A 398 16.87 -9.58 -2.84
C LEU A 398 18.20 -9.42 -2.10
N LEU A 399 18.15 -9.02 -0.82
CA LEU A 399 19.26 -9.01 0.12
C LEU A 399 18.99 -10.01 1.25
N PRO A 400 19.43 -11.28 1.12
CA PRO A 400 19.24 -12.32 2.14
C PRO A 400 19.57 -11.88 3.59
N SER A 401 20.58 -11.03 3.79
CA SER A 401 20.93 -10.51 5.12
C SER A 401 19.86 -9.55 5.66
N GLY A 402 19.33 -8.66 4.82
CA GLY A 402 18.24 -7.75 5.19
C GLY A 402 16.90 -8.47 5.38
N ASP A 403 16.58 -9.39 4.48
CA ASP A 403 15.37 -10.23 4.53
C ASP A 403 15.30 -11.07 5.82
N ARG A 404 16.44 -11.63 6.25
CA ARG A 404 16.55 -12.35 7.52
C ARG A 404 16.29 -11.42 8.72
N ARG A 405 16.96 -10.27 8.76
CA ARG A 405 16.78 -9.28 9.84
C ARG A 405 15.34 -8.80 9.93
N ALA A 406 14.68 -8.55 8.79
CA ALA A 406 13.27 -8.21 8.76
C ALA A 406 12.40 -9.35 9.31
N THR A 407 12.63 -10.59 8.87
CA THR A 407 11.88 -11.76 9.37
C THR A 407 12.00 -11.92 10.89
N GLU A 408 13.21 -11.79 11.43
CA GLU A 408 13.47 -11.83 12.88
C GLU A 408 12.77 -10.68 13.62
N THR A 409 12.78 -9.48 13.05
CA THR A 409 12.14 -8.29 13.64
C THR A 409 10.60 -8.43 13.67
N PHE A 410 9.99 -8.92 12.58
CA PHE A 410 8.56 -9.22 12.54
C PHE A 410 8.20 -10.32 13.55
N ALA A 411 9.02 -11.37 13.66
CA ALA A 411 8.81 -12.42 14.64
C ALA A 411 8.84 -11.87 16.08
N ALA A 412 9.80 -10.99 16.40
CA ALA A 412 9.87 -10.30 17.69
C ALA A 412 8.67 -9.39 17.96
N ALA A 413 8.09 -8.80 16.90
CA ALA A 413 6.86 -8.01 16.98
C ALA A 413 5.59 -8.87 17.12
N GLY A 414 5.69 -10.20 16.95
CA GLY A 414 4.60 -11.17 17.08
C GLY A 414 3.94 -11.58 15.76
N ALA A 415 4.60 -11.38 14.62
CA ALA A 415 4.10 -11.75 13.30
C ALA A 415 5.08 -12.59 12.50
N ARG A 416 4.57 -13.50 11.67
CA ARG A 416 5.38 -14.19 10.65
C ARG A 416 5.41 -13.36 9.36
N LEU A 417 6.60 -12.97 8.90
CA LEU A 417 6.77 -12.34 7.60
C LEU A 417 6.98 -13.40 6.51
N GLU A 418 6.21 -13.31 5.43
CA GLU A 418 6.47 -14.02 4.18
C GLU A 418 6.98 -13.02 3.15
N LEU A 419 8.17 -13.29 2.61
CA LEU A 419 8.78 -12.47 1.58
C LEU A 419 8.55 -13.11 0.22
N LEU A 420 7.91 -12.35 -0.67
CA LEU A 420 7.53 -12.75 -2.02
C LEU A 420 8.51 -12.15 -3.03
N PRO A 421 8.63 -12.74 -4.25
CA PRO A 421 9.42 -12.15 -5.31
C PRO A 421 9.02 -10.69 -5.56
N PRO A 422 9.97 -9.74 -5.62
CA PRO A 422 9.64 -8.34 -5.80
C PRO A 422 9.11 -8.06 -7.21
N LEU A 423 8.12 -7.17 -7.28
CA LEU A 423 7.80 -6.45 -8.52
C LEU A 423 8.75 -5.25 -8.64
N VAL A 424 9.96 -5.52 -9.11
CA VAL A 424 11.11 -4.59 -9.11
C VAL A 424 10.74 -3.20 -9.64
N ARG A 425 10.06 -3.13 -10.79
CA ARG A 425 9.66 -1.85 -11.40
C ARG A 425 8.69 -1.05 -10.53
N SER A 426 7.78 -1.72 -9.82
CA SER A 426 6.87 -1.07 -8.86
C SER A 426 7.64 -0.42 -7.71
N VAL A 427 8.65 -1.12 -7.18
CA VAL A 427 9.48 -0.60 -6.07
C VAL A 427 10.40 0.52 -6.51
N ILE A 428 11.01 0.42 -7.70
CA ILE A 428 11.79 1.52 -8.29
C ILE A 428 10.95 2.80 -8.37
N LEU A 429 9.68 2.68 -8.74
CA LEU A 429 8.78 3.82 -8.83
C LEU A 429 8.14 4.19 -7.47
N ASN A 430 8.83 3.90 -6.37
CA ASN A 430 8.44 4.19 -4.98
C ASN A 430 7.17 3.50 -4.48
N GLY A 431 6.81 2.35 -5.06
CA GLY A 431 5.81 1.46 -4.50
C GLY A 431 6.40 0.37 -3.59
N GLY A 432 5.54 -0.57 -3.20
CA GLY A 432 5.91 -1.83 -2.56
C GLY A 432 4.77 -2.83 -2.62
N TYR A 433 4.83 -3.90 -1.82
CA TYR A 433 3.84 -4.98 -1.89
C TYR A 433 2.42 -4.50 -1.56
N ARG A 434 2.29 -3.68 -0.52
CA ARG A 434 1.03 -3.08 -0.08
C ARG A 434 0.49 -2.07 -1.10
N CYS A 435 1.35 -1.28 -1.75
CA CYS A 435 0.94 -0.38 -2.83
C CYS A 435 0.46 -1.18 -4.05
N ALA A 436 1.16 -2.27 -4.37
CA ALA A 436 0.88 -3.13 -5.51
C ALA A 436 -0.37 -4.01 -5.35
N SER A 437 -1.08 -3.90 -4.22
CA SER A 437 -2.22 -4.76 -3.91
C SER A 437 -3.34 -4.01 -3.20
N ASN A 438 -4.57 -4.51 -3.35
CA ASN A 438 -5.74 -4.10 -2.58
C ASN A 438 -6.50 -5.34 -2.12
N HIS A 439 -7.25 -5.30 -1.02
CA HIS A 439 -7.78 -6.54 -0.43
C HIS A 439 -9.21 -6.44 0.08
N VAL A 440 -9.92 -7.55 -0.06
CA VAL A 440 -11.16 -7.80 0.69
C VAL A 440 -10.81 -8.65 1.90
N ARG A 441 -11.19 -8.16 3.07
CA ARG A 441 -11.08 -8.90 4.33
C ARG A 441 -12.27 -9.84 4.47
N ALA A 442 -12.04 -11.01 5.07
CA ALA A 442 -13.11 -11.91 5.46
C ALA A 442 -14.09 -11.18 6.39
N GLU A 443 -15.35 -11.63 6.42
CA GLU A 443 -16.29 -11.13 7.43
C GLU A 443 -15.90 -11.72 8.78
N SER A 444 -15.97 -10.90 9.84
CA SER A 444 -15.92 -11.43 11.20
C SER A 444 -17.04 -12.46 11.31
N ALA A 445 -16.72 -13.68 11.74
CA ALA A 445 -17.75 -14.66 12.07
C ALA A 445 -18.77 -13.96 13.00
N PRO A 446 -20.08 -14.10 12.77
CA PRO A 446 -21.07 -13.50 13.65
C PRO A 446 -20.72 -13.95 15.07
N ALA A 447 -20.51 -12.99 15.97
CA ALA A 447 -20.23 -13.29 17.36
C ALA A 447 -21.28 -14.29 17.82
N THR A 448 -20.84 -15.50 18.18
CA THR A 448 -21.77 -16.51 18.70
C THR A 448 -22.47 -15.84 19.87
N PRO A 449 -23.81 -15.66 19.85
CA PRO A 449 -24.50 -14.94 20.90
C PRO A 449 -24.09 -15.58 22.22
N ALA A 450 -23.52 -14.76 23.12
CA ALA A 450 -23.02 -15.22 24.40
C ALA A 450 -24.10 -16.09 25.03
N GLY A 451 -23.80 -17.38 25.20
CA GLY A 451 -24.77 -18.39 25.59
C GLY A 451 -25.58 -17.85 26.76
N GLY A 452 -26.90 -17.70 26.54
CA GLY A 452 -27.82 -17.25 27.58
C GLY A 452 -27.63 -18.07 28.85
N PRO A 453 -27.94 -17.50 30.02
CA PRO A 453 -27.70 -18.16 31.30
C PRO A 453 -28.27 -19.57 31.28
N ARG A 454 -27.40 -20.57 31.48
CA ARG A 454 -27.81 -21.96 31.70
C ARG A 454 -28.68 -21.98 32.96
N ILE A 455 -29.99 -22.02 32.79
CA ILE A 455 -30.90 -22.38 33.88
C ILE A 455 -30.57 -23.84 34.22
N LYS A 456 -29.96 -24.05 35.40
CA LYS A 456 -29.82 -25.40 35.96
C LYS A 456 -31.21 -25.88 36.40
N PRO A 457 -31.54 -27.16 36.15
CA PRO A 457 -32.81 -27.75 36.57
C PRO A 457 -32.99 -27.77 38.08
#